data_AF-A0A3S4LIN6-F1
#
_entry.id   AF-A0A3S4LIN6-F1
#
_cell.length_a   1.000
_cell.length_b   1.000
_cell.length_c   1.000
_cell.angle_alpha   90.00
_cell.angle_beta   90.00
_cell.angle_gamma   90.00
#
_symmetry.space_group_name_H-M   'P 1'
#
loop_
_entity.id
_entity.type
_entity.pdbx_description
1 polymer ?
#
loop_
_entity_poly.entity_id
_entity_poly.type
_entity_poly.pdbx_seq_one_letter_code
_entity_poly.pdbx_strand_id
1 'polypeptide(L)'
;MPLLNNASLVDEMTSIVQSSGLPSESIVLEVTETSLMSNLAASLGTLARLRLNGFGLAMDDYGTGYSSMKQLSRSPFTELKIDREFVHDAASSPRSWPS
;
A
#
# COMPACT_ATOMS: atom_id res chain seq x y z
N MET A 1 0.93 16.71 7.05
CA MET A 1 -0.20 15.75 7.11
C MET A 1 0.16 14.54 6.27
N PRO A 2 -0.12 13.30 6.71
CA PRO A 2 0.09 12.11 5.88
C PRO A 2 -0.73 12.26 4.59
N LEU A 3 -0.12 12.05 3.42
CA LEU A 3 -0.74 12.25 2.11
C LEU A 3 -2.05 11.45 1.96
N LEU A 4 -2.10 10.23 2.51
CA LEU A 4 -3.26 9.34 2.47
C LEU A 4 -4.51 9.88 3.19
N ASN A 5 -4.35 10.90 4.04
CA ASN A 5 -5.47 11.57 4.73
C ASN A 5 -5.99 12.79 3.96
N ASN A 6 -5.41 13.12 2.80
CA ASN A 6 -5.86 14.22 1.98
C ASN A 6 -7.01 13.78 1.06
N ALA A 7 -8.19 14.37 1.24
CA ALA A 7 -9.38 14.06 0.46
C ALA A 7 -9.24 14.39 -1.04
N SER A 8 -8.38 15.35 -1.41
CA SER A 8 -8.15 15.76 -2.81
C SER A 8 -7.11 14.92 -3.55
N LEU A 9 -6.32 14.10 -2.83
CA LEU A 9 -5.19 13.36 -3.42
C LEU A 9 -5.62 12.49 -4.60
N VAL A 10 -6.74 11.78 -4.47
CA VAL A 10 -7.24 10.88 -5.51
C VAL A 10 -7.60 11.64 -6.77
N ASP A 11 -8.28 12.77 -6.61
CA ASP A 11 -8.79 13.56 -7.73
C ASP A 11 -7.62 14.26 -8.45
N GLU A 12 -6.62 14.75 -7.69
CA GLU A 12 -5.38 15.32 -8.22
C GLU A 12 -4.57 14.29 -9.01
N MET A 13 -4.31 13.11 -8.44
CA MET A 13 -3.55 12.06 -9.13
C MET A 13 -4.26 11.58 -10.39
N THR A 14 -5.57 11.37 -10.32
CA THR A 14 -6.39 10.95 -11.47
C THR A 14 -6.31 12.01 -12.58
N SER A 15 -6.43 13.28 -12.23
CA SER A 15 -6.33 14.39 -13.19
C SER A 15 -4.95 14.46 -13.86
N ILE A 16 -3.86 14.29 -13.08
CA ILE A 16 -2.49 14.31 -13.60
C ILE A 16 -2.28 13.16 -14.61
N VAL A 17 -2.67 11.94 -14.24
CA VAL A 17 -2.50 10.75 -15.07
C VAL A 17 -3.30 10.86 -16.37
N GLN A 18 -4.57 11.28 -16.28
CA GLN A 18 -5.42 11.48 -17.45
C GLN A 18 -4.89 12.59 -18.37
N SER A 19 -4.44 13.71 -17.80
CA SER A 19 -3.84 14.82 -18.59
C SER A 19 -2.55 14.42 -19.30
N SER A 20 -1.87 13.39 -18.79
CA SER A 20 -0.66 12.82 -19.38
C SER A 20 -0.95 11.77 -20.48
N GLY A 21 -2.23 11.47 -20.74
CA GLY A 21 -2.64 10.45 -21.70
C GLY A 21 -2.33 9.02 -21.28
N LEU A 22 -2.06 8.79 -19.98
CA LEU A 22 -1.77 7.47 -19.43
C LEU A 22 -3.04 6.84 -18.84
N PRO A 23 -3.24 5.53 -18.98
CA PRO A 23 -4.29 4.83 -18.24
C PRO A 23 -3.87 4.67 -16.78
N SER A 24 -4.77 4.93 -15.82
CA SER A 24 -4.51 4.71 -14.38
C SER A 24 -4.02 3.31 -14.05
N GLU A 25 -4.47 2.31 -14.83
CA GLU A 25 -4.09 0.90 -14.73
C GLU A 25 -2.59 0.65 -14.95
N SER A 26 -1.91 1.57 -15.63
CA SER A 26 -0.45 1.52 -15.83
C SER A 26 0.34 2.07 -14.64
N ILE A 27 -0.33 2.64 -13.64
CA ILE A 27 0.29 3.27 -12.47
C ILE A 27 0.05 2.39 -11.24
N VAL A 28 1.14 1.96 -10.63
CA VAL A 28 1.14 1.28 -9.33
C VAL A 28 1.66 2.23 -8.27
N LEU A 29 0.90 2.40 -7.19
CA LEU A 29 1.29 3.23 -6.05
C LEU A 29 1.78 2.33 -4.92
N GLU A 30 2.99 2.61 -4.45
CA GLU A 30 3.61 1.91 -3.32
C GLU A 30 3.32 2.64 -2.01
N VAL A 31 2.86 1.88 -1.01
CA VAL A 31 2.50 2.40 0.30
C VAL A 31 3.20 1.58 1.36
N THR A 32 4.03 2.24 2.15
CA THR A 32 4.71 1.61 3.29
C THR A 32 3.72 1.29 4.41
N GLU A 33 4.04 0.25 5.17
CA GLU A 33 3.27 -0.20 6.33
C GLU A 33 3.03 0.93 7.35
N THR A 34 4.05 1.70 7.66
CA THR A 34 3.99 2.83 8.61
C THR A 34 3.01 3.93 8.15
N SER A 35 3.01 4.25 6.85
CA SER A 35 2.13 5.27 6.28
C SER A 35 0.66 4.85 6.41
N LEU A 36 0.36 3.58 6.09
CA LEU A 36 -0.97 3.01 6.22
C LEU A 36 -1.48 3.04 7.68
N MET A 37 -0.59 2.75 8.64
CA MET A 37 -0.97 2.59 10.04
C MET A 37 -1.15 3.91 10.79
N SER A 38 -0.66 5.03 10.24
CA SER A 38 -0.85 6.37 10.82
C SER A 38 -2.32 6.75 11.04
N ASN A 39 -3.20 6.34 10.12
CA ASN A 39 -4.65 6.38 10.26
C ASN A 39 -5.27 5.33 9.34
N LEU A 40 -5.42 4.11 9.85
CA LEU A 40 -5.81 2.95 9.06
C LEU A 40 -7.14 3.14 8.34
N ALA A 41 -8.18 3.64 9.02
CA ALA A 41 -9.52 3.77 8.43
C ALA A 41 -9.55 4.79 7.29
N ALA A 42 -8.93 5.96 7.50
CA ALA A 42 -8.85 7.00 6.46
C ALA A 42 -8.00 6.53 5.28
N SER A 43 -6.85 5.91 5.55
CA SER A 43 -5.94 5.40 4.52
C SER A 43 -6.60 4.33 3.67
N LEU A 44 -7.32 3.36 4.28
CA LEU A 44 -8.07 2.36 3.53
C LEU A 44 -9.17 2.98 2.63
N GLY A 45 -9.84 4.05 3.10
CA GLY A 45 -10.81 4.79 2.28
C GLY A 45 -10.17 5.43 1.05
N THR A 46 -9.03 6.10 1.22
CA THR A 46 -8.28 6.70 0.11
C THR A 46 -7.77 5.63 -0.87
N LEU A 47 -7.22 4.53 -0.36
CA LEU A 47 -6.72 3.43 -1.19
C LEU A 47 -7.85 2.73 -1.96
N ALA A 48 -9.02 2.54 -1.36
CA ALA A 48 -10.18 2.00 -2.06
C ALA A 48 -10.62 2.92 -3.21
N ARG A 49 -10.64 4.24 -2.99
CA ARG A 49 -10.93 5.22 -4.06
C ARG A 49 -9.90 5.15 -5.18
N LEU A 50 -8.62 4.97 -4.88
CA LEU A 50 -7.57 4.80 -5.90
C LEU A 50 -7.79 3.55 -6.75
N ARG A 51 -8.14 2.41 -6.13
CA ARG A 51 -8.51 1.19 -6.87
C ARG A 51 -9.72 1.39 -7.77
N LEU A 52 -10.75 2.08 -7.28
CA LEU A 52 -11.95 2.38 -8.09
C LEU A 52 -11.63 3.28 -9.30
N ASN A 53 -10.56 4.08 -9.22
CA ASN A 53 -10.07 4.88 -10.35
C ASN A 53 -9.05 4.14 -11.24
N GLY A 54 -8.85 2.84 -11.03
CA GLY A 54 -8.03 1.98 -11.88
C GLY A 54 -6.57 1.84 -11.47
N PHE A 55 -6.10 2.55 -10.43
CA PHE A 55 -4.70 2.46 -9.99
C PHE A 55 -4.36 1.07 -9.42
N GLY A 56 -3.17 0.56 -9.70
CA GLY A 56 -2.56 -0.55 -8.96
C GLY A 56 -2.09 -0.08 -7.58
N LEU A 57 -2.09 -0.98 -6.59
CA LEU A 57 -1.60 -0.68 -5.25
C LEU A 57 -0.67 -1.79 -4.75
N ALA A 58 0.51 -1.39 -4.29
CA ALA A 58 1.50 -2.28 -3.69
C ALA A 58 1.76 -1.88 -2.23
N MET A 59 1.77 -2.85 -1.33
CA MET A 59 2.21 -2.66 0.05
C MET A 59 3.71 -2.94 0.13
N ASP A 60 4.46 -1.98 0.70
CA ASP A 60 5.90 -2.04 0.90
C ASP A 60 6.27 -2.26 2.38
N ASP A 61 7.45 -2.82 2.63
CA ASP A 61 7.99 -3.15 3.96
C ASP A 61 7.07 -4.05 4.82
N TYR A 62 6.31 -4.95 4.20
CA TYR A 62 5.39 -5.81 4.94
C TYR A 62 6.13 -6.74 5.89
N GLY A 63 5.71 -6.74 7.16
CA GLY A 63 6.27 -7.62 8.19
C GLY A 63 7.27 -6.93 9.12
N THR A 64 7.29 -5.59 9.13
CA THR A 64 8.22 -4.79 9.95
C THR A 64 7.65 -4.35 11.31
N GLY A 65 6.34 -4.56 11.60
CA GLY A 65 5.86 -4.55 13.00
C GLY A 65 4.44 -4.05 13.30
N TYR A 66 3.59 -3.80 12.30
CA TYR A 66 2.26 -3.20 12.47
C TYR A 66 1.11 -3.90 11.71
N SER A 67 1.36 -4.57 10.58
CA SER A 67 0.32 -5.16 9.73
C SER A 67 0.10 -6.65 10.00
N SER A 68 -1.15 -7.01 10.32
CA SER A 68 -1.57 -8.42 10.40
C SER A 68 -2.06 -8.95 9.04
N MET A 69 -1.93 -10.27 8.83
CA MET A 69 -2.53 -10.97 7.67
C MET A 69 -4.05 -10.75 7.57
N LYS A 70 -4.71 -10.52 8.72
CA LYS A 70 -6.14 -10.18 8.78
C LYS A 70 -6.45 -8.80 8.21
N GLN A 71 -5.60 -7.80 8.45
CA GLN A 71 -5.74 -6.48 7.83
C GLN A 71 -5.44 -6.53 6.34
N LEU A 72 -4.41 -7.29 5.94
CA LEU A 72 -4.07 -7.52 4.53
C LEU A 72 -5.23 -8.18 3.76
N SER A 73 -5.91 -9.17 4.36
CA SER A 73 -7.06 -9.84 3.72
C SER A 73 -8.25 -8.92 3.41
N ARG A 74 -8.27 -7.71 3.99
CA ARG A 74 -9.35 -6.72 3.86
C ARG A 74 -8.88 -5.44 3.17
N SER A 75 -7.61 -5.36 2.82
CA SER A 75 -7.03 -4.16 2.23
C SER A 75 -7.14 -4.21 0.71
N PRO A 76 -7.16 -3.04 0.04
CA PRO A 76 -7.35 -2.95 -1.40
C PRO A 76 -6.07 -3.18 -2.23
N PHE A 77 -5.02 -3.76 -1.63
CA PHE A 77 -3.73 -3.97 -2.30
C PHE A 77 -3.81 -5.12 -3.31
N THR A 78 -3.13 -4.95 -4.45
CA THR A 78 -2.98 -5.98 -5.49
C THR A 78 -1.63 -6.68 -5.44
N GLU A 79 -0.66 -6.04 -4.81
CA GLU A 79 0.72 -6.52 -4.70
C GLU A 79 1.23 -6.36 -3.27
N LEU A 80 2.03 -7.34 -2.84
CA LEU A 80 2.70 -7.35 -1.55
C LEU A 80 4.20 -7.49 -1.78
N LYS A 81 4.98 -6.55 -1.28
CA LYS A 81 6.44 -6.65 -1.25
C LYS A 81 6.88 -7.06 0.15
N ILE A 82 7.62 -8.17 0.21
CA ILE A 82 8.24 -8.66 1.45
C ILE A 82 9.64 -8.07 1.53
N ASP A 83 10.01 -7.55 2.69
CA ASP A 83 11.33 -6.99 2.90
C ASP A 83 12.45 -8.04 2.65
N ARG A 84 13.57 -7.57 2.08
CA ARG A 84 14.66 -8.45 1.64
C ARG A 84 15.46 -9.04 2.79
N GLU A 85 15.57 -8.34 3.92
CA GLU A 85 16.24 -8.86 5.13
C GLU A 85 15.48 -10.08 5.67
N PHE A 86 14.14 -10.03 5.66
CA PHE A 86 13.31 -11.17 6.06
C PHE A 86 13.56 -12.40 5.17
N VAL A 87 13.61 -12.24 3.85
CA VAL A 87 13.87 -13.36 2.92
C VAL A 87 15.26 -13.96 3.14
N HIS A 88 16.25 -13.13 3.45
CA HIS A 88 17.62 -13.59 3.73
C HIS A 88 17.69 -14.44 5.01
N ASP A 89 16.99 -14.01 6.06
CA ASP A 89 17.01 -14.67 7.36
C ASP A 89 16.06 -15.88 7.45
N ALA A 90 15.08 -15.99 6.55
CA ALA A 90 14.13 -17.11 6.54
C ALA A 90 14.82 -18.48 6.35
N ALA A 91 15.93 -18.53 5.62
CA ALA A 91 16.70 -19.76 5.42
C ALA A 91 17.55 -20.16 6.65
N SER A 92 17.95 -19.19 7.47
CA SER A 92 18.85 -19.38 8.61
C SER A 92 18.12 -19.44 9.96
N SER A 93 16.90 -18.90 10.04
CA SER A 93 16.11 -18.79 11.27
C SER A 93 14.63 -19.10 11.03
N PRO A 94 14.16 -20.34 11.28
CA PRO A 94 12.76 -20.75 11.09
C PRO A 94 11.71 -19.98 11.92
N ARG A 95 12.13 -19.01 12.74
CA ARG A 95 11.30 -18.25 13.69
C ARG A 95 11.31 -16.73 13.42
N SER A 96 11.77 -16.27 12.26
CA SER A 96 11.99 -14.83 11.97
C SER A 96 10.72 -13.99 11.74
N TRP A 97 9.52 -14.52 11.99
CA TRP A 97 8.29 -13.73 11.92
C TRP A 97 8.11 -12.87 13.20
N PRO A 98 8.07 -11.53 13.12
CA PRO A 98 7.76 -10.71 14.29
C PRO A 98 6.29 -10.93 14.67
N SER A 99 6.08 -11.36 15.91
CA SER A 99 4.77 -11.59 16.54
C SER A 99 3.98 -10.30 16.74
#